data_AF-A0A3D4FTB8-F1
#
_entry.id   AF-A0A3D4FTB8-F1
#
_cell.length_a   1.000
_cell.length_b   1.000
_cell.length_c   1.000
_cell.angle_alpha   90.00
_cell.angle_beta   90.00
_cell.angle_gamma   90.00
#
_symmetry.space_group_name_H-M   'P 1'
#
loop_
_entity.id
_entity.type
_entity.pdbx_description
1 polymer ?
#
loop_
_entity_poly.entity_id
_entity_poly.type
_entity_poly.pdbx_seq_one_letter_code
_entity_poly.pdbx_strand_id
1 'polypeptide(L)'
;RTRGQARAAKRSGRSTSQGMVGSYIHMGGQVGVLIEVGCESDFVARTDEFQTLVREISMHIAAANPTYLDRSDVPKEDIDREKEIFRAQFEGSNKPPDVVDKIVEGKLDSYYQQVVLLDQPSIREPKTSVGELVTAAIAKMGENITIARFARFRIGEGKD
;
A
#
# COMPACT_ATOMS: atom_id res chain seq x y z
N ARG A 1 -4.86 17.80 7.29
CA ARG A 1 -4.70 16.83 6.18
C ARG A 1 -4.12 17.50 4.92
N THR A 2 -4.79 18.47 4.31
CA THR A 2 -4.37 19.13 3.05
C THR A 2 -2.95 19.75 3.07
N ARG A 3 -2.58 20.49 4.12
CA ARG A 3 -1.22 21.07 4.26
C ARG A 3 -0.13 20.00 4.43
N GLY A 4 -0.46 18.83 4.99
CA GLY A 4 0.46 17.71 5.16
C GLY A 4 0.76 17.02 3.84
N GLN A 5 -0.30 16.74 3.05
CA GLN A 5 -0.17 16.20 1.69
C GLN A 5 0.69 17.10 0.79
N ALA A 6 0.47 18.43 0.82
CA ALA A 6 1.29 19.36 0.05
C ALA A 6 2.78 19.35 0.44
N ARG A 7 3.09 19.13 1.73
CA ARG A 7 4.48 19.00 2.20
C ARG A 7 5.11 17.68 1.75
N ALA A 8 4.36 16.59 1.79
CA ALA A 8 4.83 15.29 1.31
C ALA A 8 5.07 15.29 -0.20
N ALA A 9 4.14 15.85 -0.98
CA ALA A 9 4.30 15.98 -2.43
C ALA A 9 5.60 16.72 -2.81
N LYS A 10 5.93 17.82 -2.12
CA LYS A 10 7.19 18.57 -2.31
C LYS A 10 8.46 17.78 -1.99
N ARG A 11 8.35 16.66 -1.29
CA ARG A 11 9.49 15.83 -0.84
C ARG A 11 9.58 14.49 -1.56
N SER A 12 8.52 14.05 -2.25
CA SER A 12 8.46 12.77 -2.97
C SER A 12 9.65 12.50 -3.91
N GLY A 13 10.17 13.53 -4.57
CA GLY A 13 11.34 13.43 -5.47
C GLY A 13 12.70 13.41 -4.79
N ARG A 14 12.77 13.45 -3.45
CA ARG A 14 14.05 13.42 -2.72
C ARG A 14 14.52 11.98 -2.54
N SER A 15 15.83 11.77 -2.69
CA SER A 15 16.45 10.46 -2.45
C SER A 15 16.25 10.02 -1.00
N THR A 16 16.03 8.72 -0.80
CA THR A 16 15.85 8.06 0.50
C THR A 16 16.94 7.00 0.67
N SER A 17 18.18 7.43 0.87
CA SER A 17 19.36 6.54 0.94
C SER A 17 19.65 5.99 2.34
N GLN A 18 18.89 6.42 3.34
CA GLN A 18 18.90 5.89 4.71
C GLN A 18 17.58 5.18 5.00
N GLY A 19 17.45 4.53 6.14
CA GLY A 19 16.19 3.86 6.51
C GLY A 19 16.39 2.64 7.40
N MET A 20 15.41 1.75 7.36
CA MET A 20 15.39 0.53 8.15
C MET A 20 14.78 -0.63 7.37
N VAL A 21 15.34 -1.83 7.56
CA VAL A 21 14.65 -3.08 7.26
C VAL A 21 13.87 -3.52 8.49
N GLY A 22 12.54 -3.52 8.37
CA GLY A 22 11.62 -4.03 9.38
C GLY A 22 11.36 -5.52 9.20
N SER A 23 11.03 -6.19 10.31
CA SER A 23 10.52 -7.56 10.29
C SER A 23 9.35 -7.74 11.24
N TYR A 24 8.42 -8.63 10.89
CA TYR A 24 7.32 -9.01 11.76
C TYR A 24 7.01 -10.50 11.62
N ILE A 25 7.00 -11.21 12.75
CA ILE A 25 6.68 -12.64 12.82
C ILE A 25 5.38 -12.80 13.61
N HIS A 26 4.41 -13.50 13.02
CA HIS A 26 3.08 -13.69 13.59
C HIS A 26 2.76 -15.17 13.79
N MET A 27 1.80 -15.46 14.68
CA MET A 27 1.26 -16.81 14.94
C MET A 27 2.35 -17.89 15.15
N GLY A 28 3.34 -17.60 15.99
CA GLY A 28 4.40 -18.58 16.30
C GLY A 28 5.29 -18.95 15.11
N GLY A 29 5.40 -18.09 14.09
CA GLY A 29 6.24 -18.32 12.91
C GLY A 29 5.48 -18.76 11.66
N GLN A 30 4.15 -18.82 11.70
CA GLN A 30 3.35 -19.20 10.52
C GLN A 30 3.29 -18.11 9.45
N VAL A 31 3.45 -16.84 9.83
CA VAL A 31 3.52 -15.70 8.89
C VAL A 31 4.75 -14.86 9.25
N GLY A 32 5.53 -14.50 8.23
CA GLY A 32 6.70 -13.64 8.36
C GLY A 32 6.69 -12.53 7.32
N VAL A 33 7.08 -11.33 7.71
CA VAL A 33 7.20 -10.16 6.84
C VAL A 33 8.60 -9.56 6.96
N LEU A 34 9.16 -9.14 5.83
CA LEU A 34 10.28 -8.21 5.74
C LEU A 34 9.84 -7.00 4.93
N ILE A 35 10.24 -5.80 5.35
CA ILE A 35 9.95 -4.55 4.65
C ILE A 35 11.20 -3.67 4.66
N GLU A 36 11.49 -3.00 3.54
CA GLU A 36 12.50 -1.97 3.46
C GLU A 36 11.81 -0.60 3.38
N VAL A 37 12.08 0.27 4.36
CA VAL A 37 11.52 1.62 4.43
C VAL A 37 12.65 2.63 4.44
N GLY A 38 12.66 3.52 3.45
CA GLY A 38 13.66 4.55 3.28
C GLY A 38 13.28 5.88 3.93
N CYS A 39 14.28 6.66 4.34
CA CYS A 39 14.20 8.06 4.74
C CYS A 39 15.43 8.86 4.28
N GLU A 40 15.46 10.18 4.49
CA GLU A 40 16.55 11.04 4.02
C GLU A 40 17.81 10.91 4.92
N SER A 41 17.64 10.73 6.24
CA SER A 41 18.75 10.67 7.21
C SER A 41 18.73 9.44 8.13
N ASP A 42 19.90 9.07 8.65
CA ASP A 42 20.05 8.01 9.65
C ASP A 42 19.50 8.44 11.02
N PHE A 43 19.43 9.75 11.28
CA PHE A 43 18.80 10.31 12.46
C PHE A 43 17.31 9.95 12.51
N VAL A 44 16.55 10.21 11.43
CA VAL A 44 15.12 9.85 11.38
C VAL A 44 14.91 8.34 11.47
N ALA A 45 15.76 7.54 10.81
CA ALA A 45 15.70 6.08 10.86
C ALA A 45 15.75 5.51 12.29
N ARG A 46 16.42 6.22 13.21
CA ARG A 46 16.58 5.80 14.62
C ARG A 46 15.49 6.31 15.55
N THR A 47 14.59 7.19 15.10
CA THR A 47 13.49 7.70 15.93
C THR A 47 12.46 6.62 16.24
N ASP A 48 11.85 6.70 17.44
CA ASP A 48 10.79 5.78 17.84
C ASP A 48 9.59 5.88 16.91
N GLU A 49 9.28 7.08 16.41
CA GLU A 49 8.20 7.28 15.46
C GLU A 49 8.44 6.56 14.13
N PHE A 50 9.66 6.59 13.59
CA PHE A 50 9.98 5.88 12.34
C PHE A 50 9.94 4.38 12.54
N GLN A 51 10.56 3.87 13.62
CA GLN A 51 10.53 2.44 13.94
C GLN A 51 9.11 1.93 14.18
N THR A 52 8.26 2.75 14.81
CA THR A 52 6.83 2.44 15.01
C THR A 52 6.10 2.34 13.67
N LEU A 53 6.29 3.30 12.76
CA LEU A 53 5.69 3.26 11.42
C LEU A 53 6.09 1.97 10.68
N VAL A 54 7.38 1.64 10.65
CA VAL A 54 7.90 0.43 10.00
C VAL A 54 7.24 -0.83 10.58
N ARG A 55 7.13 -0.92 11.91
CA ARG A 55 6.48 -2.04 12.58
C ARG A 55 5.00 -2.14 12.26
N GLU A 56 4.28 -1.02 12.27
CA GLU A 56 2.85 -0.98 11.97
C GLU A 56 2.55 -1.42 10.54
N ILE A 57 3.34 -0.97 9.57
CA ILE A 57 3.21 -1.39 8.18
C ILE A 57 3.58 -2.88 8.03
N SER A 58 4.60 -3.36 8.74
CA SER A 58 4.95 -4.80 8.74
C SER A 58 3.80 -5.67 9.25
N MET A 59 3.13 -5.24 10.33
CA MET A 59 1.94 -5.89 10.86
C MET A 59 0.77 -5.84 9.86
N HIS A 60 0.59 -4.69 9.21
CA HIS A 60 -0.42 -4.51 8.18
C HIS A 60 -0.23 -5.51 7.05
N ILE A 61 0.98 -5.60 6.48
CA ILE A 61 1.29 -6.53 5.39
C ILE A 61 0.99 -7.97 5.82
N ALA A 62 1.38 -8.37 7.03
CA ALA A 62 1.12 -9.72 7.54
C ALA A 62 -0.37 -10.09 7.53
N ALA A 63 -1.23 -9.12 7.92
CA ALA A 63 -2.67 -9.31 8.02
C ALA A 63 -3.42 -9.12 6.68
N ALA A 64 -3.09 -8.08 5.92
CA ALA A 64 -3.82 -7.65 4.73
C ALA A 64 -3.34 -8.32 3.44
N ASN A 65 -2.16 -8.92 3.44
CA ASN A 65 -1.58 -9.65 2.30
C ASN A 65 -1.63 -8.89 0.95
N PRO A 66 -1.08 -7.66 0.87
CA PRO A 66 -0.94 -6.98 -0.42
C PRO A 66 -0.05 -7.79 -1.37
N THR A 67 -0.40 -7.76 -2.65
CA THR A 67 0.38 -8.36 -3.74
C THR A 67 1.39 -7.35 -4.29
N TYR A 68 0.99 -6.09 -4.38
CA TYR A 68 1.72 -5.01 -5.03
C TYR A 68 1.98 -3.88 -4.02
N LEU A 69 3.04 -3.10 -4.25
CA LEU A 69 3.34 -1.95 -3.41
C LEU A 69 2.53 -0.73 -3.87
N ASP A 70 2.65 -0.37 -5.13
CA ASP A 70 1.98 0.76 -5.79
C ASP A 70 1.10 0.27 -6.96
N ARG A 71 0.15 1.11 -7.40
CA ARG A 71 -0.67 0.83 -8.59
C ARG A 71 0.16 0.65 -9.85
N SER A 72 1.33 1.31 -9.95
CA SER A 72 2.24 1.14 -11.09
C SER A 72 2.87 -0.24 -11.18
N ASP A 73 2.87 -1.00 -10.08
CA ASP A 73 3.46 -2.35 -10.03
C ASP A 73 2.46 -3.42 -10.50
N VAL A 74 1.19 -3.05 -10.68
CA VAL A 74 0.15 -3.99 -11.13
C VAL A 74 0.28 -4.22 -12.64
N PRO A 75 0.46 -5.48 -13.10
CA PRO A 75 0.54 -5.79 -14.52
C PRO A 75 -0.71 -5.30 -15.26
N LYS A 76 -0.50 -4.74 -16.45
CA LYS A 76 -1.59 -4.24 -17.29
C LYS A 76 -2.59 -5.36 -17.62
N GLU A 77 -2.10 -6.56 -17.81
CA GLU A 77 -2.87 -7.76 -18.10
C GLU A 77 -3.82 -8.11 -16.96
N ASP A 78 -3.40 -7.93 -15.70
CA ASP A 78 -4.26 -8.13 -14.54
C ASP A 78 -5.37 -7.07 -14.51
N ILE A 79 -5.03 -5.81 -14.75
CA ILE A 79 -6.01 -4.71 -14.78
C ILE A 79 -7.04 -4.90 -15.90
N ASP A 80 -6.59 -5.25 -17.10
CA ASP A 80 -7.46 -5.47 -18.25
C ASP A 80 -8.38 -6.68 -17.99
N ARG A 81 -7.85 -7.77 -17.41
CA ARG A 81 -8.64 -8.95 -17.00
C ARG A 81 -9.72 -8.59 -15.96
N GLU A 82 -9.36 -7.91 -14.88
CA GLU A 82 -10.34 -7.51 -13.86
C GLU A 82 -11.41 -6.57 -14.44
N LYS A 83 -11.01 -5.64 -15.31
CA LYS A 83 -11.92 -4.71 -15.99
C LYS A 83 -12.92 -5.45 -16.88
N GLU A 84 -12.48 -6.44 -17.63
CA GLU A 84 -13.34 -7.30 -18.44
C GLU A 84 -14.33 -8.08 -17.57
N ILE A 85 -13.86 -8.71 -16.48
CA ILE A 85 -14.70 -9.43 -15.54
C ILE A 85 -15.79 -8.51 -14.96
N PHE A 86 -15.44 -7.30 -14.54
CA PHE A 86 -16.39 -6.35 -13.98
C PHE A 86 -17.39 -5.82 -15.02
N ARG A 87 -16.97 -5.64 -16.28
CA ARG A 87 -17.87 -5.23 -17.36
C ARG A 87 -18.84 -6.34 -17.74
N ALA A 88 -18.39 -7.58 -17.79
CA ALA A 88 -19.21 -8.74 -18.09
C ALA A 88 -20.41 -8.87 -17.12
N GLN A 89 -20.26 -8.44 -15.86
CA GLN A 89 -21.36 -8.40 -14.88
C GLN A 89 -22.55 -7.51 -15.27
N PHE A 90 -22.38 -6.63 -16.26
CA PHE A 90 -23.41 -5.71 -16.73
C PHE A 90 -23.85 -5.98 -18.17
N GLU A 91 -23.41 -7.08 -18.78
CA GLU A 91 -23.93 -7.55 -20.07
C GLU A 91 -25.44 -7.80 -19.97
N GLY A 92 -26.19 -7.34 -20.96
CA GLY A 92 -27.65 -7.42 -20.95
C GLY A 92 -28.35 -6.49 -19.95
N SER A 93 -27.62 -5.61 -19.25
CA SER A 93 -28.24 -4.58 -18.41
C SER A 93 -28.72 -3.38 -19.23
N ASN A 94 -29.85 -2.78 -18.84
CA ASN A 94 -30.37 -1.56 -19.46
C ASN A 94 -29.65 -0.28 -18.99
N LYS A 95 -28.46 -0.40 -18.39
CA LYS A 95 -27.71 0.75 -17.90
C LYS A 95 -27.00 1.45 -19.06
N PRO A 96 -27.00 2.79 -19.12
CA PRO A 96 -26.20 3.53 -20.07
C PRO A 96 -24.70 3.18 -19.97
N PRO A 97 -23.95 3.14 -21.09
CA PRO A 97 -22.53 2.78 -21.09
C PRO A 97 -21.66 3.60 -20.14
N ASP A 98 -21.90 4.91 -20.05
CA ASP A 98 -21.18 5.82 -19.16
C ASP A 98 -21.43 5.54 -17.67
N VAL A 99 -22.62 5.02 -17.32
CA VAL A 99 -22.94 4.57 -15.97
C VAL A 99 -22.21 3.27 -15.66
N VAL A 100 -22.15 2.33 -16.62
CA VAL A 100 -21.40 1.08 -16.46
C VAL A 100 -19.91 1.37 -16.27
N ASP A 101 -19.33 2.25 -17.08
CA ASP A 101 -17.90 2.61 -16.96
C ASP A 101 -17.56 3.18 -15.58
N LYS A 102 -18.38 4.10 -15.04
CA LYS A 102 -18.20 4.63 -13.68
C LYS A 102 -18.28 3.55 -12.60
N ILE A 103 -19.17 2.57 -12.76
CA ILE A 103 -19.28 1.46 -11.80
C ILE A 103 -18.04 0.56 -11.87
N VAL A 104 -17.56 0.27 -13.08
CA VAL A 104 -16.34 -0.52 -13.31
C VAL A 104 -15.12 0.18 -12.74
N GLU A 105 -15.00 1.49 -12.89
CA GLU A 105 -13.95 2.29 -12.24
C GLU A 105 -13.97 2.15 -10.71
N GLY A 106 -15.15 2.23 -10.08
CA GLY A 106 -15.28 2.02 -8.64
C GLY A 106 -14.93 0.59 -8.18
N LYS A 107 -15.25 -0.43 -8.99
CA LYS A 107 -14.84 -1.82 -8.74
C LYS A 107 -13.33 -2.01 -8.89
N LEU A 108 -12.71 -1.36 -9.88
CA LEU A 108 -11.26 -1.35 -10.03
C LEU A 108 -10.58 -0.65 -8.84
N ASP A 109 -11.15 0.44 -8.34
CA ASP A 109 -10.63 1.08 -7.11
C ASP A 109 -10.68 0.13 -5.91
N SER A 110 -11.79 -0.62 -5.77
CA SER A 110 -11.93 -1.65 -4.74
C SER A 110 -10.90 -2.78 -4.90
N TYR A 111 -10.59 -3.17 -6.14
CA TYR A 111 -9.53 -4.14 -6.43
C TYR A 111 -8.15 -3.62 -6.00
N TYR A 112 -7.81 -2.37 -6.33
CA TYR A 112 -6.56 -1.76 -5.86
C TYR A 112 -6.48 -1.73 -4.33
N GLN A 113 -7.56 -1.39 -3.63
CA GLN A 113 -7.62 -1.44 -2.17
C GLN A 113 -7.45 -2.85 -1.58
N GLN A 114 -7.59 -3.91 -2.38
CA GLN A 114 -7.32 -5.29 -1.96
C GLN A 114 -5.88 -5.71 -2.20
N VAL A 115 -5.30 -5.35 -3.35
CA VAL A 115 -4.01 -5.89 -3.79
C VAL A 115 -2.81 -4.94 -3.67
N VAL A 116 -3.04 -3.62 -3.57
CA VAL A 116 -1.98 -2.61 -3.52
C VAL A 116 -1.81 -2.08 -2.10
N LEU A 117 -0.61 -2.24 -1.51
CA LEU A 117 -0.31 -1.83 -0.14
C LEU A 117 -0.66 -0.36 0.12
N LEU A 118 -0.26 0.57 -0.75
CA LEU A 118 -0.49 2.00 -0.51
C LEU A 118 -1.97 2.42 -0.59
N ASP A 119 -2.79 1.65 -1.29
CA ASP A 119 -4.25 1.85 -1.40
C ASP A 119 -5.03 1.13 -0.30
N GLN A 120 -4.45 0.10 0.33
CA GLN A 120 -5.13 -0.66 1.37
C GLN A 120 -5.55 0.23 2.56
N PRO A 121 -6.79 0.08 3.04
CA PRO A 121 -7.23 0.73 4.27
C PRO A 121 -6.47 0.14 5.47
N SER A 122 -5.94 1.00 6.33
CA SER A 122 -5.17 0.55 7.50
C SER A 122 -5.98 -0.40 8.39
N ILE A 123 -5.37 -1.52 8.78
CA ILE A 123 -5.95 -2.47 9.74
C ILE A 123 -6.25 -1.85 11.12
N ARG A 124 -5.60 -0.73 11.46
CA ARG A 124 -5.83 0.02 12.71
C ARG A 124 -6.82 1.17 12.52
N GLU A 125 -6.75 1.84 11.38
CA GLU A 125 -7.56 3.00 11.05
C GLU A 125 -8.19 2.85 9.65
N PRO A 126 -9.29 2.09 9.48
CA PRO A 126 -9.82 1.73 8.16
C PRO A 126 -10.29 2.91 7.29
N LYS A 127 -10.37 4.12 7.87
CA LYS A 127 -10.69 5.38 7.16
C LYS A 127 -9.48 6.05 6.51
N THR A 128 -8.27 5.49 6.70
CA THR A 128 -7.02 6.05 6.22
C THR A 128 -6.24 4.94 5.50
N SER A 129 -5.78 5.19 4.28
CA SER A 129 -4.95 4.21 3.57
C SER A 129 -3.53 4.17 4.13
N VAL A 130 -2.77 3.11 3.84
CA VAL A 130 -1.35 3.04 4.21
C VAL A 130 -0.55 4.18 3.56
N GLY A 131 -0.82 4.53 2.30
CA GLY A 131 -0.18 5.67 1.63
C GLY A 131 -0.46 7.01 2.32
N GLU A 132 -1.65 7.18 2.88
CA GLU A 132 -1.99 8.36 3.67
C GLU A 132 -1.28 8.37 5.04
N LEU A 133 -1.07 7.21 5.67
CA LEU A 133 -0.25 7.08 6.88
C LEU A 133 1.20 7.47 6.62
N VAL A 134 1.79 6.99 5.52
CA VAL A 134 3.16 7.37 5.10
C VAL A 134 3.22 8.88 4.84
N THR A 135 2.23 9.43 4.14
CA THR A 135 2.13 10.88 3.89
C THR A 135 2.05 11.69 5.18
N ALA A 136 1.30 11.21 6.17
CA ALA A 136 1.20 11.85 7.48
C ALA A 136 2.54 11.78 8.23
N ALA A 137 3.26 10.66 8.14
CA ALA A 137 4.58 10.50 8.72
C ALA A 137 5.60 11.47 8.09
N ILE A 138 5.61 11.62 6.75
CA ILE A 138 6.44 12.61 6.05
C ILE A 138 6.17 14.03 6.56
N ALA A 139 4.89 14.38 6.72
CA ALA A 139 4.53 15.71 7.21
C ALA A 139 4.96 15.96 8.66
N LYS A 140 4.98 14.91 9.49
CA LYS A 140 5.37 14.94 10.91
C LYS A 140 6.89 14.96 11.09
N MET A 141 7.61 14.07 10.42
CA MET A 141 9.06 13.89 10.55
C MET A 141 9.85 14.89 9.71
N GLY A 142 9.25 15.46 8.67
CA GLY A 142 9.90 16.46 7.83
C GLY A 142 10.96 15.88 6.90
N GLU A 143 10.87 14.60 6.55
CA GLU A 143 11.69 13.91 5.56
C GLU A 143 10.80 13.11 4.60
N ASN A 144 11.27 12.90 3.38
CA ASN A 144 10.69 11.91 2.49
C ASN A 144 10.79 10.52 3.13
N ILE A 145 9.72 9.73 3.01
CA ILE A 145 9.64 8.36 3.52
C ILE A 145 9.05 7.52 2.40
N THR A 146 9.74 6.44 2.06
CA THR A 146 9.36 5.54 0.98
C THR A 146 9.31 4.12 1.51
N ILE A 147 8.38 3.32 1.02
CA ILE A 147 8.48 1.86 1.14
C ILE A 147 9.15 1.41 -0.14
N ALA A 148 10.31 0.78 -0.07
CA ALA A 148 11.05 0.37 -1.25
C ALA A 148 10.59 -0.99 -1.77
N ARG A 149 10.35 -1.94 -0.85
CA ARG A 149 9.89 -3.30 -1.14
C ARG A 149 9.46 -4.00 0.13
N PHE A 150 8.69 -5.07 -0.03
CA PHE A 150 8.39 -5.99 1.05
C PHE A 150 8.35 -7.44 0.55
N ALA A 151 8.44 -8.37 1.48
CA ALA A 151 8.19 -9.78 1.26
C ALA A 151 7.31 -10.29 2.40
N ARG A 152 6.32 -11.11 2.06
CA ARG A 152 5.47 -11.81 3.00
C ARG A 152 5.54 -13.30 2.72
N PHE A 153 5.70 -14.09 3.77
CA PHE A 153 5.71 -15.53 3.73
C PHE A 153 4.62 -16.05 4.65
N ARG A 154 3.88 -17.06 4.21
CA ARG A 154 2.97 -17.83 5.05
C ARG A 154 3.15 -19.31 4.79
N ILE A 155 3.19 -20.11 5.85
CA ILE A 155 3.24 -21.57 5.73
C ILE A 155 2.00 -22.06 4.99
N GLY A 156 2.22 -22.87 3.94
CA GLY A 156 1.16 -23.45 3.11
C GLY A 156 0.61 -22.53 2.03
N GLU A 157 1.12 -21.30 1.90
CA GLU A 157 0.83 -20.45 0.73
C GLU A 157 1.71 -20.94 -0.43
N GLY A 158 1.07 -21.45 -1.49
CA GLY A 158 1.73 -22.04 -2.66
C GLY A 158 2.43 -21.00 -3.51
N LYS A 159 3.40 -21.46 -4.33
CA LYS A 159 3.87 -20.72 -5.50
C LYS A 159 2.94 -21.08 -6.66
N ASP A 160 1.76 -20.49 -6.71
CA ASP A 160 0.90 -20.60 -7.90
C ASP A 160 1.31 -19.53 -8.91
#